data_AF-A0A534M4X8-F1
#
_entry.id   AF-A0A534M4X8-F1
#
_cell.length_a   1.000
_cell.length_b   1.000
_cell.length_c   1.000
_cell.angle_alpha   90.00
_cell.angle_beta   90.00
_cell.angle_gamma   90.00
#
_symmetry.space_group_name_H-M   'P 1'
#
loop_
_entity.id
_entity.type
_entity.pdbx_description
1 polymer ?
#
loop_
_entity_poly.entity_id
_entity_poly.type
_entity_poly.pdbx_seq_one_letter_code
_entity_poly.pdbx_strand_id
1 'polypeptide(L)'
;MGGGQPEDTSARNSRVAGQHPQPSPRGHVVIFLPALNEERAIGHVLQRIPKAQLEAAGYTVSVWVVDGNSTDRTLEVIRKSGASVFVQTGRGKGNGMRQ
;
A
#
# COMPACT_ATOMS: atom_id res chain seq x y z
N MET A 1 -10.08 -12.10 -71.41
CA MET A 1 -8.99 -11.13 -71.64
C MET A 1 -9.21 -10.02 -70.62
N GLY A 2 -8.58 -10.08 -69.45
CA GLY A 2 -7.25 -9.52 -69.16
C GLY A 2 -7.45 -8.12 -68.55
N GLY A 3 -6.81 -7.68 -67.47
CA GLY A 3 -5.90 -8.25 -66.50
C GLY A 3 -6.14 -7.53 -65.16
N GLY A 4 -5.72 -8.11 -64.04
CA GLY A 4 -4.52 -7.60 -63.38
C GLY A 4 -4.90 -6.96 -62.05
N GLN A 5 -4.74 -7.70 -60.95
CA GLN A 5 -4.66 -7.11 -59.62
C GLN A 5 -3.41 -6.22 -59.54
N PRO A 6 -3.45 -5.21 -58.68
CA PRO A 6 -2.31 -4.98 -57.82
C PRO A 6 -2.71 -5.26 -56.37
N GLU A 7 -2.12 -6.34 -55.87
CA GLU A 7 -1.75 -6.57 -54.49
C GLU A 7 -1.33 -5.30 -53.72
N ASP A 8 -2.16 -4.88 -52.76
CA ASP A 8 -1.79 -3.89 -51.75
C ASP A 8 -1.09 -4.61 -50.57
N THR A 9 0.21 -4.79 -50.74
CA THR A 9 1.13 -5.17 -49.66
C THR A 9 1.75 -3.89 -49.09
N SER A 10 1.18 -3.36 -48.01
CA SER A 10 1.92 -2.52 -47.05
C SER A 10 1.27 -2.62 -45.66
N ALA A 11 1.71 -3.59 -44.87
CA ALA A 11 2.60 -3.31 -43.74
C ALA A 11 2.11 -2.17 -42.83
N ARG A 12 1.59 -2.53 -41.65
CA ARG A 12 2.30 -2.34 -40.36
C ARG A 12 1.35 -2.60 -39.21
N ASN A 13 1.45 -3.83 -38.69
CA ASN A 13 1.68 -4.13 -37.29
C ASN A 13 1.79 -2.89 -36.36
N SER A 14 0.68 -2.24 -36.03
CA SER A 14 0.61 -1.34 -34.87
C SER A 14 0.31 -2.22 -33.66
N ARG A 15 1.39 -2.88 -33.26
CA ARG A 15 1.71 -3.41 -31.94
C ARG A 15 0.65 -3.06 -30.90
N VAL A 16 0.10 -4.11 -30.28
CA VAL A 16 -0.39 -4.12 -28.91
C VAL A 16 0.56 -3.27 -28.07
N ALA A 17 0.21 -2.00 -27.89
CA ALA A 17 0.95 -1.09 -27.06
C ALA A 17 0.65 -1.48 -25.61
N GLY A 18 1.53 -2.31 -25.04
CA GLY A 18 1.79 -2.32 -23.61
C GLY A 18 0.68 -2.81 -22.70
N GLN A 19 -0.06 -3.86 -23.06
CA GLN A 19 -0.68 -4.69 -22.02
C GLN A 19 0.41 -5.52 -21.33
N HIS A 20 1.27 -4.86 -20.55
CA HIS A 20 1.88 -5.54 -19.41
C HIS A 20 0.73 -5.80 -18.44
N PRO A 21 0.34 -7.07 -18.19
CA PRO A 21 -0.52 -7.34 -17.06
C PRO A 21 0.28 -6.87 -15.86
N GLN A 22 -0.20 -5.81 -15.20
CA GLN A 22 0.31 -5.50 -13.87
C GLN A 22 0.16 -6.79 -13.08
N PRO A 23 1.23 -7.32 -12.47
CA PRO A 23 1.14 -8.58 -11.75
C PRO A 23 -0.01 -8.45 -10.76
N SER A 24 -0.98 -9.36 -10.84
CA SER A 24 -2.06 -9.40 -9.86
C SER A 24 -1.42 -9.48 -8.48
N PRO A 25 -1.93 -8.73 -7.48
CA PRO A 25 -1.31 -8.70 -6.17
C PRO A 25 -1.12 -10.13 -5.65
N ARG A 26 0.12 -10.49 -5.29
CA ARG A 26 0.49 -11.79 -4.71
C ARG A 26 -0.22 -12.04 -3.38
N GLY A 27 -0.69 -10.98 -2.75
CA GLY A 27 -1.46 -11.00 -1.51
C GLY A 27 -1.55 -9.60 -0.90
N HIS A 28 -2.14 -9.52 0.29
CA HIS A 28 -2.25 -8.29 1.05
C HIS A 28 -1.48 -8.42 2.36
N VAL A 29 -0.53 -7.51 2.59
CA VAL A 29 0.18 -7.38 3.85
C VAL A 29 -0.47 -6.27 4.67
N VAL A 30 -1.01 -6.63 5.83
CA VAL A 30 -1.55 -5.68 6.80
C VAL A 30 -0.57 -5.56 7.96
N ILE A 31 -0.07 -4.35 8.19
CA ILE A 31 0.84 -4.04 9.29
C ILE A 31 0.03 -3.34 10.36
N PHE A 32 -0.02 -3.94 11.54
CA PHE A 32 -0.78 -3.45 12.68
C PHE A 32 0.18 -3.01 13.78
N LEU A 33 0.08 -1.76 14.21
CA LEU A 33 0.99 -1.14 15.17
C LEU A 33 0.22 -0.63 16.39
N PRO A 34 0.23 -1.35 17.52
CA PRO A 34 -0.25 -0.81 18.78
C PRO A 34 0.66 0.31 19.26
N ALA A 35 0.10 1.43 19.71
CA ALA A 35 0.84 2.55 20.26
C ALA A 35 0.17 3.06 21.55
N LEU A 36 0.97 3.39 22.56
CA LEU A 36 0.52 4.08 23.77
C LEU A 36 1.67 4.90 24.34
N ASN A 37 1.59 6.22 24.22
CA ASN A 37 2.63 7.17 24.64
C ASN A 37 4.02 6.89 24.02
N GLU A 38 4.05 6.75 22.69
CA GLU A 38 5.21 6.41 21.88
C GLU A 38 5.69 7.57 20.98
N GLU A 39 5.47 8.84 21.38
CA GLU A 39 5.70 10.02 20.51
C GLU A 39 7.11 10.09 19.91
N ARG A 40 8.12 9.52 20.58
CA ARG A 40 9.52 9.52 20.14
C ARG A 40 9.86 8.38 19.18
N ALA A 41 9.14 7.26 19.26
CA ALA A 41 9.48 6.04 18.54
C ALA A 41 8.60 5.82 17.30
N ILE A 42 7.31 6.11 17.40
CA ILE A 42 6.32 5.71 16.40
C ILE A 42 6.62 6.27 15.00
N GLY A 43 7.09 7.52 14.91
CA GLY A 43 7.48 8.13 13.64
C GLY A 43 8.63 7.38 12.96
N HIS A 44 9.65 6.98 13.72
CA HIS A 44 10.78 6.21 13.18
C HIS A 44 10.39 4.80 12.76
N VAL A 45 9.43 4.16 13.44
CA VAL A 45 8.90 2.86 13.03
C VAL A 45 8.16 2.99 11.70
N LEU A 46 7.25 3.96 11.60
CA LEU A 46 6.45 4.20 10.39
C LEU A 46 7.31 4.50 9.16
N GLN A 47 8.40 5.27 9.32
CA GLN A 47 9.36 5.57 8.25
C GLN A 47 10.16 4.35 7.77
N ARG A 48 10.35 3.33 8.61
CA ARG A 48 11.13 2.13 8.26
C ARG A 48 10.30 1.02 7.64
N ILE A 49 8.98 1.17 7.56
CA ILE A 49 8.11 0.20 6.90
C ILE A 49 8.48 0.14 5.41
N PRO A 50 8.90 -1.01 4.87
CA PRO A 50 9.37 -1.13 3.50
C PRO A 50 8.21 -1.23 2.50
N LYS A 51 7.29 -0.24 2.50
CA LYS A 51 6.09 -0.24 1.65
C LYS A 51 6.43 -0.41 0.17
N ALA A 52 7.37 0.41 -0.32
CA ALA A 52 7.77 0.38 -1.73
C ALA A 52 8.38 -0.96 -2.14
N GLN A 53 9.16 -1.60 -1.27
CA GLN A 53 9.75 -2.92 -1.56
C GLN A 53 8.68 -4.02 -1.57
N LEU A 54 7.72 -3.97 -0.65
CA LEU A 54 6.59 -4.90 -0.63
C LEU A 54 5.68 -4.73 -1.85
N GLU A 55 5.39 -3.48 -2.24
CA GLU A 55 4.62 -3.15 -3.44
C GLU A 55 5.35 -3.60 -4.71
N ALA A 56 6.66 -3.35 -4.81
CA ALA A 56 7.49 -3.83 -5.92
C ALA A 56 7.58 -5.37 -5.97
N ALA A 57 7.48 -6.04 -4.82
CA ALA A 57 7.38 -7.50 -4.74
C ALA A 57 5.98 -8.03 -5.11
N GLY A 58 5.02 -7.14 -5.40
CA GLY A 58 3.67 -7.48 -5.83
C GLY A 58 2.66 -7.62 -4.71
N TYR A 59 2.89 -7.04 -3.52
CA TYR A 59 1.90 -7.03 -2.45
C TYR A 59 1.13 -5.70 -2.39
N THR A 60 -0.15 -5.76 -2.07
CA THR A 60 -0.84 -4.58 -1.53
C THR A 60 -0.42 -4.42 -0.07
N VAL A 61 -0.20 -3.19 0.40
CA VAL A 61 0.21 -2.92 1.79
C VAL A 61 -0.74 -1.95 2.47
N SER A 62 -1.17 -2.27 3.68
CA SER A 62 -1.92 -1.34 4.54
C SER A 62 -1.26 -1.24 5.90
N VAL A 63 -1.22 -0.02 6.45
CA VAL A 63 -0.65 0.24 7.78
C VAL A 63 -1.75 0.84 8.64
N TRP A 64 -2.01 0.17 9.76
CA TRP A 64 -2.98 0.57 10.76
C TRP A 64 -2.26 0.77 12.08
N VAL A 65 -2.45 1.94 12.68
CA VAL A 65 -1.97 2.21 14.03
C VAL A 65 -3.15 2.21 14.98
N VAL A 66 -3.07 1.42 16.05
CA VAL A 66 -4.08 1.40 17.11
C VAL A 66 -3.54 2.12 18.32
N ASP A 67 -4.04 3.34 18.53
CA ASP A 67 -3.68 4.16 19.67
C ASP A 67 -4.50 3.76 20.90
N GLY A 68 -3.83 3.35 21.97
CA GLY A 68 -4.42 2.93 23.24
C GLY A 68 -4.92 4.08 24.12
N ASN A 69 -5.34 5.20 23.51
CA ASN A 69 -5.66 6.47 24.15
C ASN A 69 -4.42 7.14 24.79
N SER A 70 -3.45 7.46 23.94
CA SER A 70 -2.24 8.21 24.31
C SER A 70 -2.58 9.61 24.81
N THR A 71 -1.78 10.10 25.76
CA THR A 71 -1.90 11.43 26.36
C THR A 71 -0.77 12.38 25.96
N ASP A 72 0.22 11.87 25.20
CA ASP A 72 1.31 12.63 24.61
C ASP A 72 1.04 12.94 23.12
N ARG A 73 2.07 13.32 22.35
CA ARG A 73 1.91 13.65 20.92
C ARG A 73 1.89 12.43 19.99
N THR A 74 1.76 11.21 20.50
CA THR A 74 1.74 9.98 19.67
C THR A 74 0.75 10.10 18.51
N LEU A 75 -0.48 10.51 18.81
CA LEU A 75 -1.54 10.64 17.81
C LEU A 75 -1.26 11.74 16.77
N GLU A 76 -0.60 12.82 17.17
CA GLU A 76 -0.16 13.88 16.26
C GLU A 76 0.90 13.34 15.29
N VAL A 77 1.89 12.61 15.80
CA VAL A 77 2.96 12.02 14.99
C VAL A 77 2.40 11.01 13.98
N ILE A 78 1.45 10.16 14.39
CA ILE A 78 0.79 9.19 13.50
C ILE A 78 0.01 9.91 12.38
N ARG A 79 -0.77 10.94 12.71
CA ARG A 79 -1.55 11.68 11.70
C ARG A 79 -0.65 12.35 10.66
N LYS A 80 0.51 12.85 11.07
CA LYS A 80 1.50 13.44 10.14
C LYS A 80 2.16 12.43 9.21
N SER A 81 2.17 11.13 9.56
CA SER A 81 2.81 10.11 8.74
C SER A 81 1.94 9.58 7.59
N GLY A 82 0.67 9.99 7.51
CA GLY A 82 -0.29 9.47 6.53
C GLY A 82 -0.69 8.00 6.77
N ALA A 83 -0.46 7.46 7.96
CA ALA A 83 -0.96 6.13 8.33
C ALA A 83 -2.42 6.20 8.77
N SER A 84 -3.19 5.15 8.49
CA SER A 84 -4.54 5.01 9.03
C SER A 84 -4.45 4.78 10.53
N VAL A 85 -5.25 5.50 11.31
CA VAL A 85 -5.23 5.43 12.78
C VAL A 85 -6.62 5.10 13.31
N PHE A 86 -6.66 4.15 14.24
CA PHE A 86 -7.81 3.82 15.04
C PHE A 86 -7.47 4.14 16.51
N VAL A 87 -8.34 4.86 17.20
CA VAL A 87 -8.16 5.16 18.63
C VAL A 87 -9.04 4.20 19.42
N GLN A 88 -8.42 3.41 20.28
CA GLN A 88 -9.07 2.37 21.05
C GLN A 88 -10.05 3.00 22.07
N THR A 89 -11.28 2.50 22.10
CA THR A 89 -12.20 2.75 23.21
C THR A 89 -11.91 1.73 24.33
N GLY A 90 -11.52 2.20 25.52
CA GLY A 90 -11.18 1.36 26.68
C GLY A 90 -9.67 1.19 26.93
N ARG A 91 -9.27 0.47 27.99
CA ARG A 91 -7.87 0.35 28.46
C ARG A 91 -7.26 -1.03 28.20
N GLY A 92 -5.94 -1.07 28.02
CA GLY A 92 -5.13 -2.30 28.01
C GLY A 92 -4.71 -2.79 26.61
N LYS A 93 -3.48 -3.31 26.50
CA LYS A 93 -2.85 -3.72 25.22
C LYS A 93 -3.62 -4.83 24.48
N GLY A 94 -4.25 -5.74 25.22
CA GLY A 94 -5.05 -6.82 24.63
C GLY A 94 -6.29 -6.33 23.88
N ASN A 95 -6.84 -5.18 24.26
CA ASN A 95 -7.98 -4.57 23.56
C ASN A 95 -7.56 -3.88 22.25
N GLY A 96 -6.28 -3.50 22.11
CA GLY A 96 -5.76 -2.89 20.88
C GLY A 96 -5.49 -3.90 19.77
N MET A 97 -5.42 -5.19 20.09
CA MET A 97 -5.21 -6.29 19.13
C MET A 97 -6.49 -7.08 18.80
N ARG A 98 -7.59 -6.82 19.53
CA ARG A 98 -8.87 -7.56 19.41
C ARG A 98 -9.98 -6.76 18.73
N GLN A 99 -9.73 -5.50 18.41
CA GLN A 99 -10.68 -4.56 17.80
C GLN A 99 -10.23 -4.16 16.41
#